data_AF-A0A9P8QW01-F1
#
_entry.id   AF-A0A9P8QW01-F1
#
_cell.length_a   1.000
_cell.length_b   1.000
_cell.length_c   1.000
_cell.angle_alpha   90.00
_cell.angle_beta   90.00
_cell.angle_gamma   90.00
#
_symmetry.space_group_name_H-M   'P 1'
#
loop_
_entity.id
_entity.type
_entity.pdbx_description
1 polymer ?
#
loop_
_entity_poly.entity_id
_entity_poly.type
_entity_poly.pdbx_seq_one_letter_code
_entity_poly.pdbx_strand_id
1 'polypeptide(L)'
;MGAKIECFLDLASYYSYVAFADLALNRDKLAANGVDIEYAKAKYLQFDSRRAAHRVGLHGLETPPDLMAVAHTVSPLRALHYVKANYPRASFLAAVEACFVAFWTPPNVNLIPEENLRAVLLGATEKPGQSDGKKLFAEAEVERIMQGRSGMKDVLLATTKRAVDQGAFGAPWIWVTNAKGEEEPFFGSDRFHHIYKFLDIPFQDIAVLTPSKLMGIGFQGTMPWKGLRKEMQYFARVTTRAPSSLQLTQLRPPPLNAVIMGRKTWDSIPPKFRPLKNRLNIVVSRSAASSPPSPPPVGSEIRVPSVEAALRYAEEASSSGAGRVFVMGGAQIYEAALKHPSAKRVLLTSIDHEFECDVFFPLDLAGGKTGAWERKSREELQEWTGEEVEASGQEEAGIKYEFQMWEKKDEDT
;
A
#
# COMPACT_ATOMS: atom_id res chain seq x y z
N MET A 1 17.00 -19.30 14.07
CA MET A 1 17.83 -18.10 14.28
C MET A 1 16.90 -16.91 14.24
N GLY A 2 16.84 -16.11 15.31
CA GLY A 2 16.04 -14.88 15.36
C GLY A 2 16.61 -13.80 14.46
N ALA A 3 15.83 -12.76 14.19
CA ALA A 3 16.30 -11.60 13.44
C ALA A 3 17.33 -10.81 14.28
N LYS A 4 18.32 -10.20 13.62
CA LYS A 4 19.41 -9.49 14.28
C LYS A 4 19.73 -8.20 13.53
N ILE A 5 19.94 -7.11 14.26
CA ILE A 5 20.48 -5.86 13.73
C ILE A 5 21.92 -5.72 14.22
N GLU A 6 22.87 -5.73 13.28
CA GLU A 6 24.26 -5.43 13.58
C GLU A 6 24.59 -3.99 13.19
N CYS A 7 24.99 -3.17 14.15
CA CYS A 7 25.22 -1.74 13.97
C CYS A 7 26.69 -1.36 14.08
N PHE A 8 27.11 -0.41 13.24
CA PHE A 8 28.50 -0.03 13.05
C PHE A 8 28.59 1.47 13.36
N LEU A 9 29.06 1.81 14.57
CA LEU A 9 28.97 3.17 15.11
C LEU A 9 30.35 3.77 15.35
N ASP A 10 30.53 5.03 14.97
CA ASP A 10 31.69 5.86 15.29
C ASP A 10 31.26 6.99 16.24
N LEU A 11 31.97 7.15 17.37
CA LEU A 11 31.64 8.17 18.38
C LEU A 11 31.81 9.61 17.85
N ALA A 12 32.66 9.84 16.84
CA ALA A 12 32.81 11.14 16.21
C ALA A 12 31.72 11.45 15.18
N SER A 13 30.93 10.44 14.77
CA SER A 13 29.90 10.57 13.75
C SER A 13 28.56 10.98 14.37
N TYR A 14 28.11 12.19 14.05
CA TYR A 14 26.76 12.64 14.40
C TYR A 14 25.68 11.66 13.93
N TYR A 15 25.85 11.06 12.74
CA TYR A 15 24.91 10.07 12.21
C TYR A 15 24.92 8.75 12.97
N SER A 16 26.08 8.34 13.51
CA SER A 16 26.15 7.19 14.41
C SER A 16 25.46 7.47 15.74
N TYR A 17 25.55 8.70 16.27
CA TYR A 17 24.79 9.09 17.46
C TYR A 17 23.28 9.11 17.21
N VAL A 18 22.81 9.66 16.09
CA VAL A 18 21.39 9.65 15.71
C VAL A 18 20.87 8.22 15.50
N ALA A 19 21.61 7.36 14.80
CA ALA A 19 21.24 5.96 14.60
C ALA A 19 21.17 5.19 15.94
N PHE A 20 22.12 5.44 16.84
CA PHE A 20 22.09 4.87 18.18
C PHE A 20 20.85 5.32 18.97
N ALA A 21 20.53 6.61 18.93
CA ALA A 21 19.37 7.16 19.64
C ALA A 21 18.03 6.58 19.12
N ASP A 22 17.86 6.42 17.80
CA ASP A 22 16.66 5.83 17.21
C ASP A 22 16.48 4.35 17.58
N LEU A 23 17.57 3.57 17.51
CA LEU A 23 17.55 2.17 17.92
C LEU A 23 17.29 2.01 19.43
N ALA A 24 17.82 2.91 20.26
CA ALA A 24 17.56 2.93 21.68
C ALA A 24 16.09 3.24 21.99
N LEU A 25 15.48 4.22 21.29
CA LEU A 25 14.06 4.57 21.43
C LEU A 25 13.11 3.44 21.02
N ASN A 26 13.51 2.62 20.06
CA ASN A 26 12.68 1.53 19.54
C ASN A 26 13.07 0.14 20.06
N ARG A 27 14.04 0.05 20.98
CA ARG A 27 14.60 -1.21 21.47
C ARG A 27 13.55 -2.21 21.95
N ASP A 28 12.61 -1.76 22.78
CA ASP A 28 11.59 -2.65 23.34
C ASP A 28 10.61 -3.14 22.27
N LYS A 29 10.31 -2.31 21.26
CA LYS A 29 9.48 -2.71 20.12
C LYS A 29 10.21 -3.70 19.21
N LEU A 30 11.51 -3.51 18.99
CA LEU A 30 12.34 -4.42 18.21
C LEU A 30 12.50 -5.77 18.92
N ALA A 31 12.72 -5.76 20.24
CA ALA A 31 12.77 -6.97 21.07
C ALA A 31 11.44 -7.73 21.07
N ALA A 32 10.31 -7.01 21.15
CA ALA A 32 8.98 -7.61 21.02
C ALA A 32 8.73 -8.26 19.64
N ASN A 33 9.51 -7.90 18.62
CA ASN A 33 9.51 -8.53 17.29
C ASN A 33 10.64 -9.56 17.11
N GLY A 34 11.27 -10.01 18.20
CA GLY A 34 12.34 -11.02 18.16
C GLY A 34 13.64 -10.56 17.52
N VAL A 35 13.92 -9.25 17.54
CA VAL A 35 15.15 -8.64 16.98
C VAL A 35 16.14 -8.32 18.10
N ASP A 36 17.36 -8.86 18.00
CA ASP A 36 18.48 -8.55 18.91
C ASP A 36 19.50 -7.59 18.27
N ILE A 37 20.13 -6.70 19.07
CA ILE A 37 21.01 -5.62 18.59
C ILE A 37 22.45 -5.86 19.06
N GLU A 38 23.40 -5.97 18.11
CA GLU A 38 24.85 -6.16 18.39
C GLU A 38 25.71 -5.16 17.57
N TYR A 39 26.91 -4.81 18.02
CA TYR A 39 27.72 -3.74 17.40
C TYR A 39 29.08 -4.24 16.82
N ALA A 40 29.43 -3.95 15.55
CA ALA A 40 30.65 -4.46 14.87
C ALA A 40 31.27 -3.50 13.80
N LYS A 41 32.24 -3.93 12.93
CA LYS A 41 32.94 -3.16 11.82
C LYS A 41 32.73 -3.73 10.36
N ALA A 42 32.53 -2.88 9.33
CA ALA A 42 31.62 -3.12 8.17
C ALA A 42 32.16 -3.42 6.72
N LYS A 43 31.27 -3.98 5.87
CA LYS A 43 31.24 -4.06 4.37
C LYS A 43 29.86 -3.58 3.80
N TYR A 44 29.48 -2.32 4.03
CA TYR A 44 28.09 -1.81 3.94
C TYR A 44 27.51 -1.55 2.53
N LEU A 45 28.32 -1.07 1.58
CA LEU A 45 27.83 -0.37 0.38
C LEU A 45 26.97 -1.22 -0.57
N GLN A 46 27.22 -2.54 -0.66
CA GLN A 46 26.47 -3.43 -1.55
C GLN A 46 25.04 -3.70 -1.08
N PHE A 47 24.76 -3.53 0.20
CA PHE A 47 23.42 -3.74 0.77
C PHE A 47 22.56 -2.49 0.67
N ASP A 48 23.17 -1.31 0.82
CA ASP A 48 22.49 -0.01 0.81
C ASP A 48 21.89 0.33 -0.56
N SER A 49 22.68 0.21 -1.63
CA SER A 49 22.22 0.48 -3.01
C SER A 49 21.01 -0.35 -3.40
N ARG A 50 20.96 -1.63 -2.98
CA ARG A 50 19.82 -2.53 -3.23
C ARG A 50 18.57 -2.09 -2.48
N ARG A 51 18.71 -1.71 -1.21
CA ARG A 51 17.59 -1.26 -0.36
C ARG A 51 17.02 0.08 -0.86
N ALA A 52 17.89 1.01 -1.24
CA ALA A 52 17.50 2.30 -1.79
C ALA A 52 16.68 2.15 -3.09
N ALA A 53 17.10 1.25 -4.00
CA ALA A 53 16.36 0.94 -5.23
C ALA A 53 14.98 0.31 -4.95
N HIS A 54 14.93 -0.69 -4.07
CA HIS A 54 13.68 -1.38 -3.71
C HIS A 54 12.64 -0.41 -3.12
N ARG A 55 13.07 0.56 -2.30
CA ARG A 55 12.16 1.53 -1.66
C ARG A 55 11.35 2.35 -2.65
N VAL A 56 11.90 2.63 -3.83
CA VAL A 56 11.24 3.42 -4.88
C VAL A 56 10.67 2.54 -6.00
N GLY A 57 10.56 1.23 -5.77
CA GLY A 57 10.00 0.28 -6.74
C GLY A 57 10.92 0.00 -7.94
N LEU A 58 12.21 0.33 -7.85
CA LEU A 58 13.18 -0.02 -8.88
C LEU A 58 13.69 -1.45 -8.64
N HIS A 59 13.43 -2.31 -9.62
CA HIS A 59 13.82 -3.72 -9.62
C HIS A 59 14.70 -4.02 -10.84
N GLY A 60 15.57 -5.03 -10.73
CA GLY A 60 16.43 -5.45 -11.85
C GLY A 60 17.56 -4.47 -12.18
N LEU A 61 17.92 -3.55 -11.26
CA LEU A 61 19.10 -2.71 -11.42
C LEU A 61 20.37 -3.56 -11.20
N GLU A 62 21.31 -3.45 -12.12
CA GLU A 62 22.64 -4.05 -12.03
C GLU A 62 23.70 -2.96 -12.20
N THR A 63 24.77 -3.05 -11.40
CA THR A 63 25.91 -2.15 -11.59
C THR A 63 26.65 -2.59 -12.85
N PRO A 64 26.98 -1.66 -13.78
CA PRO A 64 27.81 -2.00 -14.94
C PRO A 64 29.07 -2.78 -14.51
N PRO A 65 29.49 -3.83 -15.25
CA PRO A 65 30.63 -4.66 -14.87
C PRO A 65 31.93 -3.90 -14.61
N ASP A 66 32.15 -2.79 -15.33
CA ASP A 66 33.22 -1.82 -15.08
C ASP A 66 32.63 -0.40 -15.01
N LEU A 67 32.09 -0.04 -13.84
CA LEU A 67 31.47 1.26 -13.60
C LEU A 67 32.43 2.43 -13.87
N MET A 68 33.72 2.29 -13.52
CA MET A 68 34.69 3.36 -13.67
C MET A 68 34.95 3.69 -15.14
N ALA A 69 35.00 2.68 -16.01
CA ALA A 69 35.18 2.87 -17.44
C ALA A 69 33.98 3.57 -18.11
N VAL A 70 32.76 3.41 -17.58
CA VAL A 70 31.53 3.94 -18.18
C VAL A 70 30.95 5.18 -17.50
N ALA A 71 31.54 5.63 -16.37
CA ALA A 71 31.03 6.75 -15.58
C ALA A 71 31.28 8.15 -16.20
N HIS A 72 31.98 8.26 -17.33
CA HIS A 72 32.29 9.54 -17.98
C HIS A 72 31.10 10.13 -18.77
N THR A 73 30.04 10.52 -18.07
CA THR A 73 28.75 10.90 -18.65
C THR A 73 28.60 12.37 -19.09
N VAL A 74 29.71 13.08 -19.32
CA VAL A 74 29.70 14.52 -19.70
C VAL A 74 28.90 14.78 -20.98
N SER A 75 29.06 13.94 -22.01
CA SER A 75 28.32 14.10 -23.27
C SER A 75 26.81 13.85 -23.10
N PRO A 76 26.35 12.74 -22.46
CA PRO A 76 24.96 12.57 -22.08
C PRO A 76 24.37 13.73 -21.28
N LEU A 77 25.09 14.24 -20.27
CA LEU A 77 24.62 15.36 -19.45
C LEU A 77 24.41 16.63 -20.26
N ARG A 78 25.29 16.92 -21.23
CA ARG A 78 25.12 18.04 -22.16
C ARG A 78 23.90 17.87 -23.07
N ALA A 79 23.62 16.66 -23.55
CA ALA A 79 22.42 16.38 -24.34
C ALA A 79 21.16 16.63 -23.51
N LEU A 80 21.13 16.19 -22.24
CA LEU A 80 20.03 16.43 -21.32
C LEU A 80 19.84 17.93 -21.01
N HIS A 81 20.93 18.71 -20.89
CA HIS A 81 20.85 20.17 -20.79
C HIS A 81 20.24 20.81 -22.05
N TYR A 82 20.56 20.29 -23.24
CA TYR A 82 19.94 20.76 -24.48
C TYR A 82 18.44 20.44 -24.51
N VAL A 83 18.04 19.22 -24.09
CA VAL A 83 16.63 18.84 -23.98
C VAL A 83 15.90 19.77 -23.01
N LYS A 84 16.47 20.02 -21.82
CA LYS A 84 15.91 20.93 -20.82
C LYS A 84 15.65 22.35 -21.33
N ALA A 85 16.51 22.84 -22.22
CA ALA A 85 16.42 24.21 -22.74
C ALA A 85 15.42 24.36 -23.90
N ASN A 86 15.14 23.29 -24.65
CA ASN A 86 14.45 23.39 -25.95
C ASN A 86 13.14 22.58 -26.03
N TYR A 87 12.87 21.72 -25.06
CA TYR A 87 11.71 20.82 -25.06
C TYR A 87 10.90 20.96 -23.77
N PRO A 88 9.62 20.50 -23.76
CA PRO A 88 8.80 20.53 -22.55
C PRO A 88 9.47 19.82 -21.36
N ARG A 89 9.18 20.29 -20.14
CA ARG A 89 9.73 19.73 -18.91
C ARG A 89 9.47 18.23 -18.77
N ALA A 90 8.28 17.77 -19.17
CA ALA A 90 7.94 16.34 -19.15
C ALA A 90 8.88 15.52 -20.05
N SER A 91 9.21 16.04 -21.24
CA SER A 91 10.15 15.39 -22.16
C SER A 91 11.57 15.32 -21.59
N PHE A 92 12.01 16.37 -20.91
CA PHE A 92 13.29 16.34 -20.20
C PHE A 92 13.33 15.26 -19.11
N LEU A 93 12.30 15.17 -18.26
CA LEU A 93 12.26 14.18 -17.17
C LEU A 93 12.25 12.74 -17.71
N ALA A 94 11.45 12.46 -18.73
CA ALA A 94 11.40 11.15 -19.37
C ALA A 94 12.73 10.79 -20.06
N ALA A 95 13.42 11.76 -20.67
CA ALA A 95 14.74 11.54 -21.26
C ALA A 95 15.81 11.22 -20.19
N VAL A 96 15.77 11.89 -19.04
CA VAL A 96 16.65 11.59 -17.89
C VAL A 96 16.41 10.17 -17.40
N GLU A 97 15.15 9.79 -17.22
CA GLU A 97 14.78 8.44 -16.78
C GLU A 97 15.18 7.36 -17.79
N ALA A 98 14.99 7.59 -19.10
CA ALA A 98 15.45 6.68 -20.14
C ALA A 98 16.98 6.45 -20.10
N CYS A 99 17.78 7.50 -19.87
CA CYS A 99 19.22 7.35 -19.66
C CYS A 99 19.55 6.54 -18.41
N PHE A 100 18.84 6.76 -17.29
CA PHE A 100 19.04 5.97 -16.07
C PHE A 100 18.69 4.50 -16.27
N VAL A 101 17.55 4.21 -16.91
CA VAL A 101 17.14 2.83 -17.22
C VAL A 101 18.20 2.17 -18.09
N ALA A 102 18.59 2.79 -19.20
CA ALA A 102 19.59 2.23 -20.11
C ALA A 102 20.94 1.95 -19.42
N PHE A 103 21.37 2.84 -18.52
CA PHE A 103 22.65 2.72 -17.84
C PHE A 103 22.65 1.70 -16.69
N TRP A 104 21.58 1.65 -15.88
CA TRP A 104 21.52 0.85 -14.65
C TRP A 104 20.76 -0.47 -14.77
N THR A 105 20.11 -0.77 -15.90
CA THR A 105 19.46 -2.06 -16.13
C THR A 105 20.22 -2.86 -17.19
N PRO A 106 20.28 -4.20 -17.09
CA PRO A 106 20.86 -5.02 -18.15
C PRO A 106 20.27 -4.68 -19.53
N PRO A 107 21.12 -4.51 -20.57
CA PRO A 107 22.53 -4.88 -20.62
C PRO A 107 23.52 -3.80 -20.16
N ASN A 108 23.09 -2.76 -19.42
CA ASN A 108 23.92 -1.64 -18.94
C ASN A 108 24.61 -0.88 -20.08
N VAL A 109 23.83 -0.20 -20.90
CA VAL A 109 24.30 0.54 -22.07
C VAL A 109 25.32 1.59 -21.66
N ASN A 110 26.54 1.48 -22.19
CA ASN A 110 27.54 2.54 -22.08
C ASN A 110 27.06 3.75 -22.89
N LEU A 111 26.77 4.86 -22.22
CA LEU A 111 26.27 6.09 -22.85
C LEU A 111 27.37 7.02 -23.38
N ILE A 112 28.66 6.65 -23.23
CA ILE A 112 29.79 7.44 -23.73
C ILE A 112 29.81 7.49 -25.27
N PRO A 113 29.69 6.36 -26.00
CA PRO A 113 29.64 6.37 -27.45
C PRO A 113 28.38 7.07 -27.97
N GLU A 114 28.55 7.86 -29.02
CA GLU A 114 27.49 8.70 -29.59
C GLU A 114 26.33 7.87 -30.13
N GLU A 115 26.63 6.76 -30.79
CA GLU A 115 25.68 5.83 -31.34
C GLU A 115 24.76 5.23 -30.26
N ASN A 116 25.29 4.96 -29.07
CA ASN A 116 24.53 4.40 -27.95
C ASN A 116 23.61 5.45 -27.34
N LEU A 117 24.11 6.66 -27.10
CA LEU A 117 23.29 7.76 -26.60
C LEU A 117 22.16 8.11 -27.59
N ARG A 118 22.47 8.14 -28.90
CA ARG A 118 21.50 8.35 -29.97
C ARG A 118 20.42 7.26 -29.97
N ALA A 119 20.81 5.99 -29.88
CA ALA A 119 19.88 4.88 -29.82
C ALA A 119 18.95 4.96 -28.60
N VAL A 120 19.48 5.32 -27.42
CA VAL A 120 18.68 5.51 -26.20
C VAL A 120 17.67 6.65 -26.37
N LEU A 121 18.06 7.79 -26.94
CA LEU A 121 17.15 8.91 -27.19
C LEU A 121 16.07 8.58 -28.24
N LEU A 122 16.41 7.82 -29.30
CA LEU A 122 15.45 7.36 -30.30
C LEU A 122 14.43 6.35 -29.75
N GLY A 123 14.86 5.55 -28.78
CA GLY A 123 14.03 4.56 -28.09
C GLY A 123 13.26 5.11 -26.89
N ALA A 124 13.57 6.34 -26.45
CA ALA A 124 12.92 6.95 -25.29
C ALA A 124 11.42 7.18 -25.53
N THR A 125 10.62 6.92 -24.50
CA THR A 125 9.18 7.11 -24.51
C THR A 125 8.75 8.00 -23.35
N GLU A 126 7.50 8.47 -23.37
CA GLU A 126 6.90 9.21 -22.24
C GLU A 126 6.81 8.37 -20.94
N LYS A 127 7.00 7.04 -21.03
CA LYS A 127 7.03 6.11 -19.90
C LYS A 127 8.20 5.11 -20.06
N PRO A 128 9.44 5.52 -19.73
CA PRO A 128 10.61 4.68 -19.88
C PRO A 128 10.44 3.33 -19.17
N GLY A 129 10.80 2.23 -19.85
CA GLY A 129 10.65 0.87 -19.31
C GLY A 129 9.27 0.21 -19.50
N GLN A 130 8.28 0.92 -20.07
CA GLN A 130 6.97 0.34 -20.45
C GLN A 130 6.85 0.18 -21.98
N SER A 131 6.21 -0.90 -22.43
CA SER A 131 6.13 -1.28 -23.84
C SER A 131 5.08 -0.49 -24.67
N ASP A 132 4.23 0.31 -24.02
CA ASP A 132 3.10 1.03 -24.63
C ASP A 132 3.29 2.56 -24.70
N GLY A 133 4.48 3.07 -24.33
CA GLY A 133 4.77 4.50 -24.31
C GLY A 133 4.93 5.12 -25.70
N LYS A 134 4.34 6.30 -25.91
CA LYS A 134 4.58 7.10 -27.12
C LYS A 134 6.04 7.54 -27.18
N LYS A 135 6.65 7.50 -28.38
CA LYS A 135 8.03 7.98 -28.60
C LYS A 135 8.18 9.44 -28.18
N LEU A 136 9.30 9.72 -27.52
CA LEU A 136 9.60 11.02 -26.94
C LEU A 136 10.09 12.03 -27.99
N PHE A 137 10.88 11.55 -28.96
CA PHE A 137 11.49 12.36 -30.01
C PHE A 137 11.37 11.68 -31.38
N ALA A 138 11.15 12.46 -32.43
CA ALA A 138 11.35 12.03 -33.80
C ALA A 138 12.86 11.94 -34.12
N GLU A 139 13.22 11.23 -35.19
CA GLU A 139 14.62 11.06 -35.59
C GLU A 139 15.34 12.40 -35.83
N ALA A 140 14.68 13.33 -36.54
CA ALA A 140 15.21 14.68 -36.77
C ALA A 140 15.34 15.52 -35.49
N GLU A 141 14.60 15.20 -34.42
CA GLU A 141 14.76 15.83 -33.11
C GLU A 141 15.96 15.28 -32.37
N VAL A 142 16.18 13.96 -32.41
CA VAL A 142 17.37 13.35 -31.84
C VAL A 142 18.63 13.91 -32.49
N GLU A 143 18.66 14.10 -33.81
CA GLU A 143 19.81 14.72 -34.48
C GLU A 143 20.09 16.13 -33.99
N ARG A 144 19.05 16.94 -33.82
CA ARG A 144 19.18 18.30 -33.27
C ARG A 144 19.71 18.27 -31.84
N ILE A 145 19.23 17.35 -31.00
CA ILE A 145 19.73 17.18 -29.62
C ILE A 145 21.21 16.78 -29.64
N MET A 146 21.56 15.82 -30.49
CA MET A 146 22.93 15.31 -30.59
C MET A 146 23.89 16.37 -31.10
N GLN A 147 23.54 17.17 -32.10
CA GLN A 147 24.37 18.27 -32.60
C GLN A 147 24.47 19.41 -31.56
N GLY A 148 23.33 19.78 -30.97
CA GLY A 148 23.21 20.89 -30.04
C GLY A 148 23.89 20.69 -28.68
N ARG A 149 24.16 19.44 -28.27
CA ARG A 149 24.82 19.12 -26.99
C ARG A 149 26.20 19.79 -26.84
N SER A 150 26.93 19.98 -27.93
CA SER A 150 28.26 20.61 -27.90
C SER A 150 28.21 22.04 -27.31
N GLY A 151 27.15 22.79 -27.63
CA GLY A 151 26.89 24.14 -27.11
C GLY A 151 26.51 24.19 -25.61
N MET A 152 26.25 23.06 -24.97
CA MET A 152 25.86 23.00 -23.54
C MET A 152 27.05 22.85 -22.59
N LYS A 153 28.29 22.92 -23.10
CA LYS A 153 29.50 22.81 -22.28
C LYS A 153 29.53 23.82 -21.14
N ASP A 154 29.35 25.09 -21.44
CA ASP A 154 29.50 26.16 -20.45
C ASP A 154 28.34 26.17 -19.45
N VAL A 155 27.14 25.79 -19.91
CA VAL A 155 25.96 25.59 -19.05
C VAL A 155 26.21 24.50 -18.01
N LEU A 156 26.75 23.35 -18.43
CA LEU A 156 27.07 22.24 -17.54
C LEU A 156 28.17 22.62 -16.54
N LEU A 157 29.22 23.32 -16.99
CA LEU A 157 30.29 23.83 -16.13
C LEU A 157 29.75 24.82 -15.08
N ALA A 158 28.94 25.80 -15.50
CA ALA A 158 28.35 26.78 -14.60
C ALA A 158 27.41 26.12 -13.57
N THR A 159 26.61 25.14 -13.99
CA THR A 159 25.71 24.38 -13.10
C THR A 159 26.51 23.58 -12.07
N THR A 160 27.59 22.94 -12.50
CA THR A 160 28.48 22.16 -11.62
C THR A 160 29.20 23.07 -10.63
N LYS A 161 29.73 24.21 -11.09
CA LYS A 161 30.39 25.19 -10.24
C LYS A 161 29.42 25.73 -9.18
N ARG A 162 28.19 26.06 -9.55
CA ARG A 162 27.16 26.49 -8.58
C ARG A 162 26.95 25.46 -7.48
N ALA A 163 26.82 24.18 -7.84
CA ALA A 163 26.64 23.12 -6.84
C ALA A 163 27.85 23.04 -5.88
N VAL A 164 29.07 23.12 -6.41
CA VAL A 164 30.31 23.11 -5.60
C VAL A 164 30.41 24.35 -4.70
N ASP A 165 30.12 25.54 -5.22
CA ASP A 165 30.11 26.78 -4.44
C ASP A 165 29.07 26.74 -3.31
N GLN A 166 27.98 25.97 -3.50
CA GLN A 166 26.95 25.69 -2.50
C GLN A 166 27.31 24.54 -1.53
N GLY A 167 28.54 24.02 -1.60
CA GLY A 167 29.04 23.00 -0.67
C GLY A 167 28.72 21.55 -1.05
N ALA A 168 28.36 21.28 -2.31
CA ALA A 168 28.08 19.92 -2.76
C ALA A 168 29.29 18.99 -2.56
N PHE A 169 29.08 17.90 -1.82
CA PHE A 169 30.04 16.83 -1.60
C PHE A 169 29.42 15.49 -2.02
N GLY A 170 29.50 15.16 -3.31
CA GLY A 170 28.95 13.94 -3.89
C GLY A 170 27.56 14.09 -4.51
N ALA A 171 26.94 12.97 -4.89
CA ALA A 171 25.61 12.92 -5.51
C ALA A 171 24.73 11.81 -4.89
N PRO A 172 23.39 11.97 -4.87
CA PRO A 172 22.69 13.19 -5.24
C PRO A 172 22.87 14.29 -4.18
N TRP A 173 23.11 15.51 -4.66
CA TRP A 173 23.05 16.74 -3.88
C TRP A 173 21.80 17.49 -4.27
N ILE A 174 21.01 17.91 -3.28
CA ILE A 174 19.68 18.47 -3.49
C ILE A 174 19.61 19.80 -2.75
N TRP A 175 19.33 20.87 -3.48
CA TRP A 175 19.07 22.19 -2.91
C TRP A 175 17.56 22.42 -2.87
N VAL A 176 17.00 22.63 -1.69
CA VAL A 176 15.56 22.73 -1.49
C VAL A 176 15.22 24.13 -1.01
N THR A 177 14.21 24.74 -1.63
CA THR A 177 13.62 26.02 -1.21
C THR A 177 12.19 25.77 -0.74
N ASN A 178 11.83 26.20 0.47
CA ASN A 178 10.47 26.03 1.01
C ASN A 178 9.53 27.18 0.62
N ALA A 179 8.25 27.09 1.00
CA ALA A 179 7.22 28.08 0.67
C ALA A 179 7.47 29.48 1.28
N LYS A 180 8.34 29.58 2.29
CA LYS A 180 8.77 30.84 2.94
C LYS A 180 9.99 31.46 2.25
N GLY A 181 10.56 30.78 1.25
CA GLY A 181 11.79 31.20 0.56
C GLY A 181 13.08 30.83 1.29
N GLU A 182 13.00 30.02 2.35
CA GLU A 182 14.18 29.51 3.06
C GLU A 182 14.83 28.39 2.23
N GLU A 183 16.16 28.29 2.26
CA GLU A 183 16.91 27.33 1.45
C GLU A 183 17.85 26.46 2.30
N GLU A 184 17.83 25.15 2.08
CA GLU A 184 18.71 24.19 2.77
C GLU A 184 19.24 23.09 1.82
N PRO A 185 20.49 22.62 2.04
CA PRO A 185 21.06 21.49 1.32
C PRO A 185 20.70 20.13 1.93
N PHE A 186 20.53 19.13 1.06
CA PHE A 186 20.34 17.73 1.43
C PHE A 186 21.25 16.83 0.56
N PHE A 187 21.66 15.69 1.13
CA PHE A 187 22.52 14.72 0.47
C PHE A 187 22.00 13.29 0.67
N GLY A 188 22.19 12.46 -0.35
CA GLY A 188 21.82 11.05 -0.30
C GLY A 188 20.40 10.77 -0.81
N SER A 189 20.05 9.49 -0.87
CA SER A 189 18.82 9.01 -1.50
C SER A 189 17.85 8.32 -0.54
N ASP A 190 18.14 8.32 0.77
CA ASP A 190 17.47 7.52 1.79
C ASP A 190 16.73 8.36 2.87
N ARG A 191 16.92 9.69 2.95
CA ARG A 191 16.33 10.55 4.02
C ARG A 191 15.42 11.68 3.52
N PHE A 192 14.53 11.35 2.58
CA PHE A 192 13.58 12.33 2.03
C PHE A 192 12.58 12.89 3.06
N HIS A 193 12.36 12.21 4.19
CA HIS A 193 11.55 12.73 5.29
C HIS A 193 12.07 14.06 5.85
N HIS A 194 13.39 14.30 5.84
CA HIS A 194 13.93 15.60 6.23
C HIS A 194 13.56 16.70 5.22
N ILE A 195 13.58 16.37 3.93
CA ILE A 195 13.13 17.29 2.86
C ILE A 195 11.63 17.58 3.02
N TYR A 196 10.81 16.55 3.23
CA TYR A 196 9.37 16.73 3.42
C TYR A 196 9.04 17.57 4.67
N LYS A 197 9.78 17.36 5.77
CA LYS A 197 9.68 18.18 6.97
C LYS A 197 10.05 19.64 6.71
N PHE A 198 11.16 19.89 6.01
CA PHE A 198 11.58 21.25 5.65
C PHE A 198 10.59 21.96 4.72
N LEU A 199 9.90 21.19 3.87
CA LEU A 199 8.85 21.68 2.99
C LEU A 199 7.47 21.83 3.66
N ASP A 200 7.34 21.52 4.96
CA ASP A 200 6.06 21.46 5.67
C ASP A 200 5.02 20.54 5.00
N ILE A 201 5.47 19.46 4.35
CA ILE A 201 4.61 18.45 3.71
C ILE A 201 4.27 17.37 4.76
N PRO A 202 2.99 17.05 5.00
CA PRO A 202 2.63 15.91 5.85
C PRO A 202 3.13 14.59 5.26
N PHE A 203 3.86 13.80 6.05
CA PHE A 203 4.34 12.47 5.66
C PHE A 203 4.30 11.49 6.84
N GLN A 204 4.34 10.20 6.50
CA GLN A 204 4.64 9.13 7.44
C GLN A 204 5.91 8.44 6.94
N ASP A 205 7.02 8.55 7.67
CA ASP A 205 8.35 8.10 7.21
C ASP A 205 8.57 6.61 7.44
N ILE A 206 8.81 6.20 8.68
CA ILE A 206 8.97 4.81 9.09
C ILE A 206 8.28 4.62 10.44
N ALA A 207 7.42 3.60 10.55
CA ALA A 207 6.76 3.25 11.80
C ALA A 207 7.02 1.78 12.11
N VAL A 208 7.66 1.50 13.25
CA VAL A 208 7.73 0.15 13.81
C VAL A 208 6.40 -0.10 14.53
N LEU A 209 5.60 -0.99 13.96
CA LEU A 209 4.31 -1.39 14.50
C LEU A 209 4.50 -2.63 15.37
N THR A 210 3.74 -2.71 16.46
CA THR A 210 3.64 -3.93 17.27
C THR A 210 2.79 -4.95 16.50
N PRO A 211 3.13 -6.25 16.45
CA PRO A 211 2.36 -7.25 15.70
C PRO A 211 0.86 -7.27 16.06
N SER A 212 0.53 -7.11 17.35
CA SER A 212 -0.84 -7.01 17.86
C SER A 212 -1.61 -5.76 17.41
N LYS A 213 -0.93 -4.78 16.80
CA LYS A 213 -1.56 -3.59 16.19
C LYS A 213 -1.85 -3.76 14.69
N LEU A 214 -1.49 -4.89 14.10
CA LEU A 214 -1.80 -5.16 12.69
C LEU A 214 -3.09 -5.99 12.61
N MET A 215 -4.17 -5.39 12.10
CA MET A 215 -5.46 -6.06 11.92
C MET A 215 -5.46 -7.02 10.71
N GLY A 216 -4.62 -8.06 10.76
CA GLY A 216 -4.48 -9.07 9.71
C GLY A 216 -5.74 -9.92 9.54
N ILE A 217 -6.18 -10.11 8.29
CA ILE A 217 -7.42 -10.83 7.96
C ILE A 217 -7.23 -11.91 6.89
N GLY A 218 -6.06 -11.99 6.27
CA GLY A 218 -5.82 -12.91 5.16
C GLY A 218 -4.34 -13.20 4.94
N PHE A 219 -4.08 -14.41 4.45
CA PHE A 219 -2.79 -14.85 3.96
C PHE A 219 -2.97 -15.72 2.70
N GLN A 220 -2.33 -15.34 1.60
CA GLN A 220 -2.35 -16.08 0.33
C GLN A 220 -3.77 -16.43 -0.15
N GLY A 221 -4.73 -15.52 0.07
CA GLY A 221 -6.13 -15.71 -0.34
C GLY A 221 -6.98 -16.59 0.58
N THR A 222 -6.48 -16.96 1.76
CA THR A 222 -7.20 -17.75 2.76
C THR A 222 -7.20 -17.08 4.13
N MET A 223 -8.01 -17.58 5.06
CA MET A 223 -7.95 -17.15 6.46
C MET A 223 -6.65 -17.68 7.11
N PRO A 224 -5.89 -16.85 7.84
CA PRO A 224 -4.61 -17.25 8.45
C PRO A 224 -4.74 -18.31 9.54
N TRP A 225 -5.88 -18.33 10.25
CA TRP A 225 -6.14 -19.26 11.34
C TRP A 225 -6.86 -20.53 10.88
N LYS A 226 -6.67 -21.60 11.64
CA LYS A 226 -7.40 -22.87 11.51
C LYS A 226 -7.97 -23.28 12.86
N GLY A 227 -9.08 -23.99 12.85
CA GLY A 227 -9.64 -24.58 14.08
C GLY A 227 -10.62 -23.70 14.87
N LEU A 228 -10.83 -22.43 14.47
CA LEU A 228 -11.84 -21.55 15.08
C LEU A 228 -13.26 -21.87 14.60
N ARG A 229 -13.78 -23.04 14.94
CA ARG A 229 -15.12 -23.49 14.53
C ARG A 229 -16.22 -22.68 15.19
N LYS A 230 -16.07 -22.30 16.45
CA LYS A 230 -17.05 -21.48 17.17
C LYS A 230 -17.16 -20.07 16.58
N GLU A 231 -16.05 -19.49 16.16
CA GLU A 231 -16.02 -18.21 15.42
C GLU A 231 -16.80 -18.31 14.11
N MET A 232 -16.52 -19.35 13.31
CA MET A 232 -17.25 -19.60 12.05
C MET A 232 -18.75 -19.84 12.27
N GLN A 233 -19.11 -20.52 13.37
CA GLN A 233 -20.51 -20.71 13.76
C GLN A 233 -21.18 -19.40 14.18
N TYR A 234 -20.48 -18.54 14.94
CA TYR A 234 -20.94 -17.20 15.28
C TYR A 234 -21.22 -16.38 14.00
N PHE A 235 -20.26 -16.32 13.08
CA PHE A 235 -20.45 -15.67 11.77
C PHE A 235 -21.69 -16.21 11.04
N ALA A 236 -21.84 -17.54 10.97
CA ALA A 236 -22.97 -18.17 10.30
C ALA A 236 -24.30 -17.82 10.96
N ARG A 237 -24.40 -17.86 12.29
CA ARG A 237 -25.63 -17.54 13.02
C ARG A 237 -26.01 -16.07 12.89
N VAL A 238 -25.07 -15.16 13.15
CA VAL A 238 -25.30 -13.71 13.10
C VAL A 238 -25.72 -13.26 11.70
N THR A 239 -25.06 -13.76 10.65
CA THR A 239 -25.41 -13.37 9.28
C THR A 239 -26.68 -14.03 8.77
N THR A 240 -27.12 -15.15 9.34
CA THR A 240 -28.35 -15.85 8.91
C THR A 240 -29.59 -15.36 9.66
N ARG A 241 -29.46 -15.01 10.95
CA ARG A 241 -30.58 -14.68 11.82
C ARG A 241 -31.19 -13.33 11.42
N ALA A 242 -32.43 -13.35 10.93
CA ALA A 242 -33.19 -12.13 10.69
C ALA A 242 -33.57 -11.46 12.02
N PRO A 243 -33.69 -10.11 12.08
CA PRO A 243 -34.12 -9.39 13.27
C PRO A 243 -35.41 -9.94 13.89
N SER A 244 -35.46 -10.04 15.23
CA SER A 244 -36.60 -10.60 15.97
C SER A 244 -37.93 -9.90 15.69
N SER A 245 -37.90 -8.58 15.44
CA SER A 245 -39.07 -7.79 15.06
C SER A 245 -39.71 -8.23 13.74
N LEU A 246 -38.92 -8.83 12.84
CA LEU A 246 -39.38 -9.31 11.55
C LEU A 246 -39.78 -10.78 11.56
N GLN A 247 -39.30 -11.56 12.54
CA GLN A 247 -39.75 -12.95 12.74
C GLN A 247 -41.23 -13.03 13.16
N LEU A 248 -41.78 -11.94 13.71
CA LEU A 248 -43.21 -11.81 14.06
C LEU A 248 -44.12 -11.55 12.85
N THR A 249 -43.56 -11.23 11.69
CA THR A 249 -44.35 -11.01 10.47
C THR A 249 -44.66 -12.36 9.82
N GLN A 250 -45.93 -12.65 9.48
CA GLN A 250 -46.31 -13.89 8.74
C GLN A 250 -45.88 -13.86 7.26
N LEU A 251 -44.84 -13.09 6.92
CA LEU A 251 -44.31 -12.97 5.57
C LEU A 251 -43.80 -14.35 5.10
N ARG A 252 -44.23 -14.73 3.90
CA ARG A 252 -43.76 -15.94 3.21
C ARG A 252 -43.21 -15.56 1.84
N PRO A 253 -41.91 -15.79 1.56
CA PRO A 253 -40.89 -16.34 2.46
C PRO A 253 -40.48 -15.37 3.58
N PRO A 254 -39.89 -15.86 4.69
CA PRO A 254 -39.37 -15.00 5.75
C PRO A 254 -38.24 -14.09 5.21
N PRO A 255 -38.06 -12.89 5.78
CA PRO A 255 -37.02 -11.97 5.34
C PRO A 255 -35.63 -12.56 5.54
N LEU A 256 -34.78 -12.39 4.53
CA LEU A 256 -33.41 -12.89 4.53
C LEU A 256 -32.42 -11.74 4.69
N ASN A 257 -31.36 -11.95 5.46
CA ASN A 257 -30.21 -11.07 5.45
C ASN A 257 -29.44 -11.21 4.12
N ALA A 258 -28.73 -10.16 3.72
CA ALA A 258 -27.82 -10.16 2.59
C ALA A 258 -26.36 -10.23 3.04
N VAL A 259 -25.53 -10.92 2.28
CA VAL A 259 -24.07 -10.99 2.44
C VAL A 259 -23.40 -10.52 1.16
N ILE A 260 -22.64 -9.43 1.26
CA ILE A 260 -21.88 -8.83 0.17
C ILE A 260 -20.42 -9.23 0.33
N MET A 261 -19.83 -9.75 -0.74
CA MET A 261 -18.44 -10.13 -0.77
C MET A 261 -17.78 -9.90 -2.13
N GLY A 262 -16.45 -9.84 -2.15
CA GLY A 262 -15.67 -9.72 -3.39
C GLY A 262 -15.50 -11.06 -4.08
N ARG A 263 -15.23 -11.03 -5.40
CA ARG A 263 -14.98 -12.24 -6.21
C ARG A 263 -13.94 -13.19 -5.60
N LYS A 264 -12.81 -12.66 -5.10
CA LYS A 264 -11.76 -13.49 -4.49
C LYS A 264 -12.24 -14.21 -3.21
N THR A 265 -13.01 -13.53 -2.38
CA THR A 265 -13.62 -14.12 -1.17
C THR A 265 -14.66 -15.18 -1.52
N TRP A 266 -15.47 -14.94 -2.57
CA TRP A 266 -16.37 -15.96 -3.09
C TRP A 266 -15.62 -17.22 -3.58
N ASP A 267 -14.49 -17.03 -4.26
CA ASP A 267 -13.65 -18.11 -4.77
C ASP A 267 -12.93 -18.90 -3.67
N SER A 268 -12.63 -18.28 -2.52
CA SER A 268 -12.01 -18.95 -1.38
C SER A 268 -12.98 -19.81 -0.57
N ILE A 269 -14.31 -19.61 -0.69
CA ILE A 269 -15.31 -20.43 -0.01
C ILE A 269 -15.41 -21.79 -0.70
N PRO A 270 -15.26 -22.93 0.01
CA PRO A 270 -15.36 -24.24 -0.61
C PRO A 270 -16.69 -24.43 -1.37
N PRO A 271 -16.69 -25.04 -2.57
CA PRO A 271 -17.89 -25.15 -3.42
C PRO A 271 -19.12 -25.73 -2.71
N LYS A 272 -18.94 -26.66 -1.78
CA LYS A 272 -20.04 -27.27 -0.98
C LYS A 272 -20.72 -26.32 0.00
N PHE A 273 -20.10 -25.18 0.30
CA PHE A 273 -20.60 -24.19 1.25
C PHE A 273 -21.07 -22.89 0.58
N ARG A 274 -20.93 -22.77 -0.76
CA ARG A 274 -21.43 -21.63 -1.53
C ARG A 274 -22.57 -22.05 -2.47
N PRO A 275 -23.63 -21.23 -2.64
CA PRO A 275 -23.90 -20.00 -1.89
C PRO A 275 -24.18 -20.29 -0.41
N LEU A 276 -23.93 -19.29 0.43
CA LEU A 276 -24.20 -19.36 1.87
C LEU A 276 -25.70 -19.52 2.09
N LYS A 277 -26.12 -20.66 2.64
CA LYS A 277 -27.54 -20.99 2.84
C LYS A 277 -28.27 -19.92 3.66
N ASN A 278 -29.55 -19.71 3.35
CA ASN A 278 -30.49 -18.82 4.03
C ASN A 278 -30.06 -17.35 4.06
N ARG A 279 -29.33 -16.90 3.04
CA ARG A 279 -28.87 -15.51 2.86
C ARG A 279 -28.91 -15.14 1.38
N LEU A 280 -29.16 -13.87 1.10
CA LEU A 280 -28.96 -13.32 -0.24
C LEU A 280 -27.46 -13.12 -0.47
N ASN A 281 -26.87 -13.89 -1.39
CA ASN A 281 -25.43 -13.84 -1.67
C ASN A 281 -25.15 -12.88 -2.83
N ILE A 282 -24.41 -11.79 -2.57
CA ILE A 282 -24.07 -10.78 -3.58
C ILE A 282 -22.55 -10.72 -3.74
N VAL A 283 -22.08 -10.96 -4.95
CA VAL A 283 -20.66 -11.02 -5.31
C VAL A 283 -20.29 -9.83 -6.18
N VAL A 284 -19.38 -9.00 -5.68
CA VAL A 284 -18.85 -7.84 -6.41
C VAL A 284 -17.73 -8.30 -7.35
N SER A 285 -17.91 -8.06 -8.65
CA SER A 285 -16.93 -8.33 -9.70
C SER A 285 -17.03 -7.28 -10.81
N ARG A 286 -15.91 -6.67 -11.20
CA ARG A 286 -15.87 -5.63 -12.24
C ARG A 286 -16.39 -6.10 -13.61
N SER A 287 -16.37 -7.42 -13.86
CA SER A 287 -16.86 -8.04 -15.10
C SER A 287 -18.36 -8.37 -15.07
N ALA A 288 -19.06 -8.08 -13.97
CA ALA A 288 -20.48 -8.38 -13.84
C ALA A 288 -21.33 -7.39 -14.65
N ALA A 289 -22.50 -7.86 -15.11
CA ALA A 289 -23.49 -7.00 -15.74
C ALA A 289 -24.01 -5.94 -14.76
N SER A 290 -24.36 -4.75 -15.26
CA SER A 290 -24.92 -3.66 -14.46
C SER A 290 -26.32 -3.96 -13.91
N SER A 291 -27.06 -4.83 -14.60
CA SER A 291 -28.45 -5.17 -14.30
C SER A 291 -28.59 -6.67 -14.03
N PRO A 292 -28.41 -7.11 -12.77
CA PRO A 292 -28.66 -8.49 -12.40
C PRO A 292 -30.15 -8.85 -12.44
N PRO A 293 -30.51 -10.13 -12.60
CA PRO A 293 -31.90 -10.57 -12.57
C PRO A 293 -32.57 -10.31 -11.21
N SER A 294 -33.85 -9.93 -11.26
CA SER A 294 -34.72 -9.75 -10.10
C SER A 294 -36.08 -10.42 -10.38
N PRO A 295 -36.57 -11.35 -9.53
CA PRO A 295 -35.97 -11.80 -8.27
C PRO A 295 -34.73 -12.70 -8.47
N PRO A 296 -33.85 -12.81 -7.46
CA PRO A 296 -32.69 -13.69 -7.54
C PRO A 296 -33.11 -15.16 -7.67
N PRO A 297 -32.42 -15.97 -8.51
CA PRO A 297 -32.69 -17.40 -8.55
C PRO A 297 -32.46 -18.03 -7.18
N VAL A 298 -33.40 -18.85 -6.74
CA VAL A 298 -33.34 -19.50 -5.42
C VAL A 298 -32.06 -20.33 -5.31
N GLY A 299 -31.26 -20.06 -4.27
CA GLY A 299 -30.02 -20.79 -4.02
C GLY A 299 -28.89 -20.48 -5.00
N SER A 300 -28.86 -19.28 -5.59
CA SER A 300 -27.77 -18.78 -6.44
C SER A 300 -27.12 -17.51 -5.86
N GLU A 301 -25.94 -17.15 -6.36
CA GLU A 301 -25.37 -15.83 -6.14
C GLU A 301 -25.80 -14.81 -7.19
N ILE A 302 -25.82 -13.55 -6.79
CA ILE A 302 -25.98 -12.41 -7.69
C ILE A 302 -24.64 -11.72 -7.87
N ARG A 303 -24.29 -11.38 -9.12
CA ARG A 303 -23.05 -10.68 -9.45
C ARG A 303 -23.35 -9.25 -9.84
N VAL A 304 -22.61 -8.30 -9.26
CA VAL A 304 -22.78 -6.86 -9.47
C VAL A 304 -21.42 -6.17 -9.63
N PRO A 305 -21.34 -5.01 -10.32
CA PRO A 305 -20.07 -4.40 -10.68
C PRO A 305 -19.39 -3.62 -9.54
N SER A 306 -20.13 -3.20 -8.51
CA SER A 306 -19.60 -2.40 -7.40
C SER A 306 -20.33 -2.65 -6.07
N VAL A 307 -19.78 -2.11 -4.98
CA VAL A 307 -20.41 -2.17 -3.64
C VAL A 307 -21.70 -1.35 -3.61
N GLU A 308 -21.74 -0.20 -4.28
CA GLU A 308 -22.94 0.64 -4.40
C GLU A 308 -24.05 -0.11 -5.14
N ALA A 309 -23.72 -0.82 -6.22
CA ALA A 309 -24.68 -1.67 -6.91
C ALA A 309 -25.16 -2.82 -6.02
N ALA A 310 -24.28 -3.39 -5.19
CA ALA A 310 -24.64 -4.44 -4.24
C ALA A 310 -25.61 -3.93 -3.16
N LEU A 311 -25.38 -2.74 -2.63
CA LEU A 311 -26.23 -2.12 -1.61
C LEU A 311 -27.62 -1.80 -2.18
N ARG A 312 -27.70 -1.18 -3.37
CA ARG A 312 -28.98 -0.92 -4.04
C ARG A 312 -29.76 -2.22 -4.29
N TYR A 313 -29.09 -3.24 -4.80
CA TYR A 313 -29.73 -4.53 -5.05
C TYR A 313 -30.25 -5.16 -3.76
N ALA A 314 -29.48 -5.11 -2.67
CA ALA A 314 -29.90 -5.61 -1.37
C ALA A 314 -31.12 -4.85 -0.83
N GLU A 315 -31.16 -3.53 -1.01
CA GLU A 315 -32.28 -2.67 -0.61
C GLU A 315 -33.55 -2.97 -1.42
N GLU A 316 -33.43 -3.06 -2.76
CA GLU A 316 -34.53 -3.42 -3.65
C GLU A 316 -35.12 -4.80 -3.28
N ALA A 317 -34.25 -5.80 -3.06
CA ALA A 317 -34.65 -7.13 -2.63
C ALA A 317 -35.30 -7.16 -1.23
N SER A 318 -34.99 -6.17 -0.38
CA SER A 318 -35.51 -6.04 0.98
C SER A 318 -36.85 -5.31 1.07
N SER A 319 -37.36 -4.75 -0.04
CA SER A 319 -38.66 -4.05 -0.10
C SER A 319 -39.85 -4.93 0.32
N SER A 320 -39.68 -6.26 0.35
CA SER A 320 -40.67 -7.23 0.81
C SER A 320 -40.49 -7.69 2.27
N GLY A 321 -39.48 -7.18 3.00
CA GLY A 321 -39.17 -7.52 4.39
C GLY A 321 -37.69 -7.28 4.72
N ALA A 322 -37.40 -6.34 5.63
CA ALA A 322 -36.09 -5.71 5.81
C ALA A 322 -35.02 -6.57 6.52
N GLY A 323 -34.37 -7.49 5.81
CA GLY A 323 -33.16 -8.16 6.32
C GLY A 323 -31.99 -7.20 6.54
N ARG A 324 -31.01 -7.61 7.35
CA ARG A 324 -29.74 -6.87 7.52
C ARG A 324 -28.81 -7.12 6.33
N VAL A 325 -28.01 -6.12 5.98
CA VAL A 325 -26.95 -6.24 4.97
C VAL A 325 -25.60 -6.33 5.65
N PHE A 326 -24.87 -7.41 5.40
CA PHE A 326 -23.53 -7.65 5.92
C PHE A 326 -22.51 -7.57 4.79
N VAL A 327 -21.44 -6.82 5.01
CA VAL A 327 -20.25 -6.88 4.15
C VAL A 327 -19.25 -7.81 4.83
N MET A 328 -18.87 -8.90 4.15
CA MET A 328 -17.97 -9.92 4.71
C MET A 328 -16.60 -9.98 4.01
N GLY A 329 -16.24 -8.88 3.34
CA GLY A 329 -14.91 -8.66 2.77
C GLY A 329 -14.72 -9.14 1.33
N GLY A 330 -13.49 -9.27 0.83
CA GLY A 330 -12.22 -9.00 1.48
C GLY A 330 -11.83 -7.52 1.56
N ALA A 331 -10.55 -7.23 1.81
CA ALA A 331 -10.03 -5.89 2.12
C ALA A 331 -10.55 -4.76 1.20
N GLN A 332 -10.54 -4.95 -0.12
CA GLN A 332 -11.04 -3.94 -1.07
C GLN A 332 -12.55 -3.65 -0.90
N ILE A 333 -13.33 -4.67 -0.54
CA ILE A 333 -14.77 -4.53 -0.30
C ILE A 333 -15.01 -3.88 1.06
N TYR A 334 -14.24 -4.25 2.09
CA TYR A 334 -14.28 -3.55 3.38
C TYR A 334 -13.96 -2.07 3.19
N GLU A 335 -12.89 -1.74 2.46
CA GLU A 335 -12.48 -0.35 2.22
C GLU A 335 -13.57 0.45 1.51
N ALA A 336 -14.17 -0.10 0.45
CA ALA A 336 -15.27 0.55 -0.26
C ALA A 336 -16.52 0.70 0.63
N ALA A 337 -16.88 -0.34 1.39
CA ALA A 337 -18.04 -0.30 2.27
C ALA A 337 -17.89 0.72 3.40
N LEU A 338 -16.70 0.81 4.02
CA LEU A 338 -16.45 1.74 5.14
C LEU A 338 -16.47 3.22 4.73
N LYS A 339 -16.26 3.51 3.44
CA LYS A 339 -16.43 4.87 2.88
C LYS A 339 -17.90 5.21 2.61
N HIS A 340 -18.80 4.23 2.62
CA HIS A 340 -20.21 4.44 2.34
C HIS A 340 -20.94 4.97 3.59
N PRO A 341 -21.81 6.00 3.48
CA PRO A 341 -22.54 6.56 4.63
C PRO A 341 -23.38 5.54 5.40
N SER A 342 -23.92 4.53 4.71
CA SER A 342 -24.72 3.47 5.33
C SER A 342 -23.92 2.47 6.19
N ALA A 343 -22.59 2.55 6.24
CA ALA A 343 -21.76 1.70 7.10
C ALA A 343 -21.84 2.18 8.56
N LYS A 344 -22.79 1.59 9.30
CA LYS A 344 -23.08 1.96 10.70
C LYS A 344 -22.26 1.19 11.72
N ARG A 345 -21.87 -0.05 11.41
CA ARG A 345 -21.34 -1.03 12.36
C ARG A 345 -20.19 -1.85 11.80
N VAL A 346 -19.24 -2.18 12.67
CA VAL A 346 -18.25 -3.23 12.46
C VAL A 346 -18.42 -4.28 13.55
N LEU A 347 -18.71 -5.51 13.14
CA LEU A 347 -18.62 -6.68 14.02
C LEU A 347 -17.22 -7.27 13.83
N LEU A 348 -16.44 -7.25 14.90
CA LEU A 348 -15.04 -7.66 14.87
C LEU A 348 -14.84 -8.84 15.80
N THR A 349 -14.34 -9.96 15.27
CA THR A 349 -13.69 -10.98 16.09
C THR A 349 -12.23 -10.58 16.29
N SER A 350 -11.88 -10.07 17.47
CA SER A 350 -10.50 -9.71 17.81
C SER A 350 -9.76 -10.96 18.26
N ILE A 351 -8.85 -11.47 17.43
CA ILE A 351 -8.08 -12.67 17.72
C ILE A 351 -6.74 -12.27 18.35
N ASP A 352 -6.51 -12.70 19.60
CA ASP A 352 -5.29 -12.44 20.36
C ASP A 352 -4.24 -13.53 20.08
N HIS A 353 -3.83 -13.60 18.81
CA HIS A 353 -2.79 -14.51 18.35
C HIS A 353 -2.13 -13.96 17.08
N GLU A 354 -0.82 -14.09 16.98
CA GLU A 354 -0.06 -13.65 15.81
C GLU A 354 -0.14 -14.69 14.69
N PHE A 355 -0.51 -14.26 13.49
CA PHE A 355 -0.47 -15.07 12.27
C PHE A 355 0.27 -14.31 11.18
N GLU A 356 0.94 -15.04 10.29
CA GLU A 356 1.44 -14.46 9.04
C GLU A 356 0.26 -13.96 8.20
N CYS A 357 0.28 -12.68 7.81
CA CYS A 357 -0.80 -12.02 7.08
C CYS A 357 -0.22 -11.16 5.94
N ASP A 358 -0.88 -11.19 4.78
CA ASP A 358 -0.58 -10.31 3.62
C ASP A 358 -1.75 -9.37 3.27
N VAL A 359 -2.90 -9.55 3.93
CA VAL A 359 -4.10 -8.72 3.79
C VAL A 359 -4.55 -8.23 5.17
N PHE A 360 -4.81 -6.93 5.27
CA PHE A 360 -5.18 -6.26 6.52
C PHE A 360 -6.54 -5.56 6.41
N PHE A 361 -7.24 -5.46 7.54
CA PHE A 361 -8.44 -4.64 7.67
C PHE A 361 -8.06 -3.15 7.56
N PRO A 362 -8.85 -2.32 6.83
CA PRO A 362 -8.44 -0.95 6.49
C PRO A 362 -8.65 0.08 7.61
N LEU A 363 -9.12 -0.32 8.80
CA LEU A 363 -9.21 0.54 9.97
C LEU A 363 -8.29 0.04 11.07
N ASP A 364 -7.72 0.98 11.83
CA ASP A 364 -7.04 0.67 13.08
C ASP A 364 -8.02 0.83 14.26
N LEU A 365 -8.71 -0.26 14.61
CA LEU A 365 -9.59 -0.32 15.78
C LEU A 365 -8.84 -0.80 17.04
N ALA A 366 -7.64 -1.36 16.88
CA ALA A 366 -6.82 -1.91 17.97
C ALA A 366 -5.92 -0.85 18.63
N GLY A 367 -5.52 0.18 17.90
CA GLY A 367 -4.51 1.17 18.31
C GLY A 367 -4.99 2.34 19.17
N GLY A 368 -6.24 2.34 19.65
CA GLY A 368 -6.77 3.34 20.58
C GLY A 368 -7.09 4.72 19.98
N LYS A 369 -6.64 5.03 18.76
CA LYS A 369 -7.14 6.17 17.97
C LYS A 369 -8.35 5.72 17.15
N THR A 370 -9.47 5.51 17.82
CA THR A 370 -10.67 4.92 17.21
C THR A 370 -11.39 5.84 16.22
N GLY A 371 -10.90 7.07 16.04
CA GLY A 371 -11.42 8.05 15.07
C GLY A 371 -12.93 8.25 15.23
N ALA A 372 -13.65 8.03 14.14
CA ALA A 372 -15.11 8.10 14.05
C ALA A 372 -15.83 6.84 14.58
N TRP A 373 -15.13 5.86 15.16
CA TRP A 373 -15.73 4.62 15.66
C TRP A 373 -15.62 4.54 17.18
N GLU A 374 -16.63 3.97 17.82
CA GLU A 374 -16.63 3.65 19.24
C GLU A 374 -16.96 2.19 19.47
N ARG A 375 -16.29 1.59 20.47
CA ARG A 375 -16.55 0.23 20.89
C ARG A 375 -17.79 0.21 21.78
N LYS A 376 -18.74 -0.67 21.46
CA LYS A 376 -19.97 -0.87 22.21
C LYS A 376 -19.80 -1.89 23.32
N SER A 377 -20.71 -1.83 24.29
CA SER A 377 -20.73 -2.75 25.42
C SER A 377 -21.07 -4.17 24.95
N ARG A 378 -20.76 -5.16 25.80
CA ARG A 378 -21.11 -6.55 25.54
C ARG A 378 -22.63 -6.73 25.47
N GLU A 379 -23.37 -6.03 26.34
CA GLU A 379 -24.82 -6.08 26.40
C GLU A 379 -25.43 -5.57 25.08
N GLU A 380 -24.93 -4.45 24.55
CA GLU A 380 -25.35 -3.91 23.24
C GLU A 380 -25.04 -4.89 22.10
N LEU A 381 -23.86 -5.54 22.11
CA LEU A 381 -23.51 -6.57 21.13
C LEU A 381 -24.47 -7.76 21.20
N GLN A 382 -24.78 -8.26 22.40
CA GLN A 382 -25.69 -9.40 22.60
C GLN A 382 -27.12 -9.04 22.20
N GLU A 383 -27.61 -7.86 22.55
CA GLU A 383 -28.93 -7.38 22.15
C GLU A 383 -29.03 -7.29 20.63
N TRP A 384 -28.01 -6.73 19.97
CA TRP A 384 -28.04 -6.55 18.53
C TRP A 384 -27.90 -7.87 17.77
N THR A 385 -27.00 -8.76 18.19
CA THR A 385 -26.74 -10.05 17.50
C THR A 385 -27.72 -11.16 17.89
N GLY A 386 -28.29 -11.09 19.09
CA GLY A 386 -29.01 -12.19 19.73
C GLY A 386 -28.11 -13.36 20.15
N GLU A 387 -26.78 -13.19 20.16
CA GLU A 387 -25.84 -14.21 20.61
C GLU A 387 -25.50 -14.02 22.09
N GLU A 388 -25.25 -15.11 22.79
CA GLU A 388 -24.62 -15.06 24.11
C GLU A 388 -23.11 -15.03 23.92
N VAL A 389 -22.45 -13.99 24.44
CA VAL A 389 -21.00 -13.80 24.36
C VAL A 389 -20.46 -13.91 25.78
N GLU A 390 -19.35 -14.60 26.04
CA GLU A 390 -18.79 -14.69 27.41
C GLU A 390 -17.94 -13.46 27.78
N ALA A 391 -17.95 -13.07 29.06
CA ALA A 391 -17.17 -11.93 29.56
C ALA A 391 -15.65 -12.13 29.43
N SER A 392 -15.19 -13.37 29.60
CA SER A 392 -13.78 -13.76 29.55
C SER A 392 -13.23 -13.91 28.13
N GLY A 393 -14.03 -13.63 27.10
CA GLY A 393 -13.72 -13.97 25.72
C GLY A 393 -13.94 -15.45 25.43
N GLN A 394 -13.34 -15.94 24.35
CA GLN A 394 -13.40 -17.33 23.91
C GLN A 394 -11.98 -17.86 23.70
N GLU A 395 -11.80 -19.16 23.91
CA GLU A 395 -10.57 -19.86 23.57
C GLU A 395 -10.91 -21.13 22.78
N GLU A 396 -10.28 -21.31 21.62
CA GLU A 396 -10.42 -22.50 20.80
C GLU A 396 -9.08 -22.83 20.13
N ALA A 397 -8.66 -24.09 20.19
CA ALA A 397 -7.36 -24.52 19.66
C ALA A 397 -6.15 -23.73 20.19
N GLY A 398 -6.20 -23.26 21.44
CA GLY A 398 -5.14 -22.46 22.07
C GLY A 398 -5.10 -21.00 21.63
N ILE A 399 -6.08 -20.55 20.85
CA ILE A 399 -6.20 -19.18 20.34
C ILE A 399 -7.31 -18.48 21.12
N LYS A 400 -6.97 -17.37 21.78
CA LYS A 400 -7.94 -16.51 22.47
C LYS A 400 -8.52 -15.51 21.49
N TYR A 401 -9.81 -15.23 21.58
CA TYR A 401 -10.47 -14.22 20.79
C TYR A 401 -11.70 -13.64 21.49
N GLU A 402 -12.11 -12.46 21.06
CA GLU A 402 -13.23 -11.72 21.62
C GLU A 402 -14.16 -11.22 20.51
N PHE A 403 -15.47 -11.40 20.68
CA PHE A 403 -16.45 -10.76 19.80
C PHE A 403 -16.70 -9.32 20.26
N GLN A 404 -16.58 -8.39 19.32
CA GLN A 404 -16.73 -6.96 19.55
C GLN A 404 -17.72 -6.36 18.57
N MET A 405 -18.42 -5.32 18.99
CA MET A 405 -19.21 -4.45 18.12
C MET A 405 -18.67 -3.03 18.22
N TRP A 406 -18.52 -2.39 17.08
CA TRP A 406 -18.13 -1.00 16.95
C TRP A 406 -19.20 -0.26 16.15
N GLU A 407 -19.57 0.94 16.57
CA GLU A 407 -20.46 1.82 15.82
C GLU A 407 -19.75 3.10 15.41
N LYS A 408 -20.17 3.65 14.27
CA LYS A 408 -19.72 4.96 13.84
C LYS A 408 -20.40 6.00 14.74
N LYS A 409 -19.62 6.92 15.32
CA LYS A 409 -20.12 8.08 16.05
C LYS A 409 -20.97 8.92 15.10
N ASP A 410 -22.13 9.37 15.58
CA ASP A 410 -22.92 10.35 14.86
C ASP A 410 -22.06 11.63 14.72
N GLU A 411 -21.92 12.14 13.50
CA GLU A 411 -21.35 13.47 13.30
C GLU A 411 -22.38 14.45 13.90
N ASP A 412 -22.02 15.10 15.01
CA ASP A 412 -22.79 16.23 15.55
C ASP A 412 -23.12 17.16 14.37
N THR A 413 -24.42 17.30 14.11
CA THR A 413 -24.96 18.08 12.98
C THR A 413 -24.76 19.57 13.20
#